data_AF-A0A354UP20-F1
#
_entry.id   AF-A0A354UP20-F1
#
_cell.length_a   1.000
_cell.length_b   1.000
_cell.length_c   1.000
_cell.angle_alpha   90.00
_cell.angle_beta   90.00
_cell.angle_gamma   90.00
#
_symmetry.space_group_name_H-M   'P 1'
#
loop_
_entity.id
_entity.type
_entity.pdbx_description
1 polymer ?
#
loop_
_entity_poly.entity_id
_entity_poly.type
_entity_poly.pdbx_seq_one_letter_code
_entity_poly.pdbx_strand_id
1 'polypeptide(L)' 'MIRVAIVDDDGADRKKIRDCLDFVAEEENQLFEVSEFENAECFFMKFDCNFDIVFLDIEMPYCDGMTA' A
#
# COMPACT_ATOMS: atom_id res chain seq x y z
N MET A 1 -3.42 -3.53 -16.27
CA MET A 1 -3.24 -4.09 -14.92
C MET A 1 -3.00 -2.90 -14.02
N ILE A 2 -3.85 -2.69 -13.03
CA ILE A 2 -3.74 -1.51 -12.15
C ILE A 2 -2.71 -1.84 -11.07
N ARG A 3 -1.70 -0.99 -10.93
CA ARG A 3 -0.66 -1.16 -9.92
C ARG A 3 -1.03 -0.38 -8.68
N VAL A 4 -1.19 -1.10 -7.58
CA VAL A 4 -1.63 -0.57 -6.30
C VAL A 4 -0.50 -0.73 -5.28
N ALA A 5 -0.12 0.34 -4.60
CA ALA A 5 0.74 0.27 -3.44
C ALA A 5 -0.10 0.42 -2.17
N ILE A 6 0.14 -0.41 -1.15
CA ILE A 6 -0.45 -0.29 0.18
C ILE A 6 0.70 -0.03 1.15
N VAL A 7 0.67 1.11 1.82
CA VAL A 7 1.70 1.58 2.73
C VAL A 7 1.04 1.82 4.08
N ASP A 8 1.21 0.87 4.99
CA ASP A 8 0.52 0.81 6.28
C ASP A 8 1.39 -0.03 7.21
N ASP A 9 1.61 0.38 8.46
CA ASP A 9 2.43 -0.37 9.42
C ASP A 9 1.69 -1.60 9.98
N ASP A 10 0.37 -1.56 10.05
CA ASP A 10 -0.46 -2.66 10.56
C ASP A 10 -0.75 -3.70 9.46
N GLY A 11 -0.25 -4.93 9.67
CA GLY A 11 -0.50 -6.04 8.75
C GLY A 11 -1.97 -6.47 8.65
N ALA A 12 -2.79 -6.21 9.68
CA ALA A 12 -4.21 -6.48 9.65
C ALA A 12 -4.95 -5.51 8.72
N ASP A 13 -4.55 -4.24 8.69
CA ASP A 13 -5.16 -3.24 7.80
C ASP A 13 -4.71 -3.43 6.36
N ARG A 14 -3.42 -3.74 6.10
CA ARG A 14 -2.96 -4.19 4.77
C ARG A 14 -3.79 -5.35 4.24
N LYS A 15 -4.04 -6.35 5.10
CA LYS A 15 -4.84 -7.52 4.74
C LYS A 15 -6.29 -7.15 4.41
N LYS A 16 -6.95 -6.27 5.20
CA LYS A 16 -8.31 -5.82 4.89
C LYS A 16 -8.38 -5.12 3.53
N ILE A 17 -7.40 -4.25 3.23
CA ILE A 17 -7.34 -3.54 1.94
C ILE A 17 -7.14 -4.55 0.80
N ARG A 18 -6.25 -5.53 0.99
CA ARG A 18 -6.04 -6.62 0.03
C ARG A 18 -7.32 -7.42 -0.22
N ASP A 19 -8.02 -7.83 0.84
CA ASP A 19 -9.29 -8.57 0.74
C ASP A 19 -10.36 -7.76 -0.01
N CYS A 20 -10.44 -6.44 0.21
CA CYS A 20 -11.32 -5.55 -0.54
C CYS A 20 -10.92 -5.44 -2.03
N LEU A 21 -9.62 -5.34 -2.33
CA LEU A 21 -9.13 -5.28 -3.70
C LEU A 21 -9.40 -6.57 -4.45
N ASP A 22 -9.21 -7.73 -3.81
CA ASP A 22 -9.52 -9.04 -4.39
C ASP A 22 -11.03 -9.17 -4.67
N PHE A 23 -11.90 -8.72 -3.76
CA PHE A 23 -13.34 -8.69 -4.00
C PHE A 23 -13.72 -7.87 -5.24
N VAL A 24 -13.13 -6.67 -5.41
CA VAL A 24 -13.37 -5.84 -6.60
C VAL A 24 -12.76 -6.47 -7.85
N ALA A 25 -11.59 -7.13 -7.72
CA ALA A 25 -10.94 -7.83 -8.82
C ALA A 25 -11.83 -8.93 -9.41
N GLU A 26 -12.50 -9.70 -8.54
CA GLU A 26 -13.43 -10.75 -8.92
C GLU A 26 -14.71 -10.21 -9.55
N GLU A 27 -15.32 -9.18 -8.94
CA GLU A 27 -16.59 -8.60 -9.42
C GLU A 27 -16.43 -7.88 -10.78
N GLU A 28 -15.37 -7.09 -10.95
CA GLU A 28 -15.14 -6.28 -12.16
C GLU A 28 -14.25 -7.00 -13.20
N ASN A 29 -13.82 -8.24 -12.91
CA ASN A 29 -12.90 -9.04 -13.72
C ASN A 29 -11.62 -8.24 -14.09
N GLN A 30 -11.07 -7.53 -13.11
CA GLN A 30 -9.97 -6.60 -13.26
C GLN A 30 -8.72 -7.10 -12.53
N LEU A 31 -7.56 -6.98 -13.18
CA LEU A 31 -6.29 -7.44 -12.61
C LEU A 31 -5.59 -6.30 -11.85
N PHE A 32 -5.39 -6.51 -10.54
CA PHE A 32 -4.63 -5.64 -9.65
C PHE A 32 -3.27 -6.25 -9.33
N GLU A 33 -2.22 -5.46 -9.45
CA GLU A 33 -0.87 -5.77 -8.99
C GLU A 33 -0.64 -5.01 -7.68
N VAL A 34 -0.75 -5.69 -6.55
CA VAL A 34 -0.64 -5.05 -5.23
C VAL A 34 0.75 -5.25 -4.65
N SER A 35 1.39 -4.17 -4.25
CA SER A 35 2.64 -4.17 -3.49
C SER A 35 2.40 -3.63 -2.10
N GLU A 36 2.79 -4.38 -1.08
CA GLU A 36 2.64 -4.02 0.32
C GLU A 36 3.94 -3.48 0.91
N PHE A 37 3.84 -2.41 1.68
CA PHE A 37 4.94 -1.74 2.34
C PHE A 37 4.54 -1.49 3.80
N GLU A 38 5.39 -1.92 4.71
CA GLU A 38 5.24 -1.76 6.15
C GLU A 38 5.68 -0.38 6.66
N ASN A 39 6.40 0.39 5.83
CA ASN A 39 6.95 1.69 6.22
C ASN A 39 7.00 2.63 5.01
N ALA A 40 6.75 3.92 5.24
CA ALA A 40 6.84 4.96 4.22
C ALA A 40 8.25 5.07 3.61
N GLU A 41 9.32 4.86 4.38
CA GLU A 41 10.70 4.89 3.86
C GLU A 41 10.97 3.80 2.83
N CYS A 42 10.50 2.57 3.10
CA CYS A 42 10.56 1.46 2.15
C CYS A 42 9.81 1.78 0.85
N PHE A 43 8.68 2.49 0.97
CA PHE A 43 7.94 2.98 -0.17
C PHE A 43 8.72 4.07 -0.93
N PHE A 44 9.21 5.12 -0.27
CA PHE A 44 9.97 6.19 -0.91
C PHE A 44 11.27 5.71 -1.58
N MET A 45 11.97 4.73 -0.99
CA MET A 45 13.16 4.13 -1.62
C MET A 45 12.83 3.30 -2.87
N LYS A 46 11.62 2.71 -2.94
CA LYS A 46 11.15 1.93 -4.10
C LYS A 46 10.17 2.68 -4.98
N PHE A 47 9.93 3.96 -4.70
CA PHE A 47 9.01 4.79 -5.47
C PHE A 47 9.67 5.21 -6.78
N ASP A 48 9.75 4.28 -7.72
CA ASP A 48 9.69 4.60 -9.13
C ASP A 48 8.21 4.83 -9.46
N CYS A 49 7.86 5.96 -10.09
CA CYS A 49 6.50 6.45 -10.43
C CYS A 49 5.64 5.48 -11.29
N ASN A 50 5.51 4.24 -10.85
CA ASN A 50 4.99 3.10 -11.56
C ASN A 50 3.65 2.62 -10.99
N PHE A 51 3.14 3.27 -9.93
CA PHE A 51 1.86 2.93 -9.30
C PHE A 51 0.73 3.83 -9.82
N ASP A 52 -0.42 3.25 -10.07
CA ASP A 52 -1.64 3.96 -10.46
C ASP A 52 -2.42 4.45 -9.23
N ILE A 53 -2.40 3.66 -8.16
CA ILE A 53 -3.11 3.91 -6.90
C ILE A 53 -2.18 3.66 -5.73
N VAL A 54 -2.21 4.53 -4.72
CA VAL A 54 -1.44 4.38 -3.48
C VAL A 54 -2.40 4.55 -2.31
N PHE A 55 -2.54 3.51 -1.49
CA PHE A 55 -3.16 3.57 -0.17
C PHE A 55 -2.05 3.85 0.83
N LEU A 56 -2.06 5.03 1.43
CA LEU A 56 -1.07 5.47 2.40
C LEU A 56 -1.79 5.77 3.71
N ASP A 57 -1.44 5.04 4.76
CA ASP A 57 -1.87 5.39 6.10
C ASP A 57 -1.15 6.68 6.56
N ILE A 58 -1.93 7.57 7.17
CA ILE A 58 -1.50 8.89 7.65
C ILE A 58 -1.10 8.85 9.13
N GLU A 59 -1.59 7.88 9.89
CA GLU A 59 -1.33 7.73 11.34
C GLU A 59 -0.35 6.58 11.61
N MET A 60 0.77 6.56 10.91
CA MET A 60 1.86 5.64 11.23
C MET A 60 2.57 6.09 12.52
N PRO A 61 2.61 5.26 13.59
CA PRO A 61 3.32 5.57 14.81
C PRO A 61 4.81 5.33 14.62
N TYR A 62 5.48 6.09 13.75
CA TYR A 62 6.94 6.32 13.77
C TYR A 62 7.38 7.29 12.64
N CYS A 63 6.66 8.39 12.43
CA CYS A 63 7.30 9.56 11.80
C CYS A 63 8.04 10.39 12.87
N ASP A 64 8.85 9.72 13.68
CA ASP A 64 9.82 10.32 14.57
C ASP A 64 11.02 10.70 13.69
N GLY A 65 10.86 11.72 12.84
CA GLY A 65 11.93 12.32 12.03
C GLY A 65 13.01 13.04 12.86
N MET A 66 13.32 12.53 14.05
CA MET A 66 14.20 13.11 15.07
C MET A 66 15.28 12.12 15.54
N THR A 67 15.69 11.17 14.69
CA THR A 67 17.01 10.55 14.84
C THR A 67 17.81 10.76 13.56
N ALA A 68 18.35 11.97 13.47
CA ALA A 68 19.48 12.33 12.62
C ALA A 68 20.80 12.06 13.36
#